data_AF-A0A371MRU0-F1
#
_entry.id   AF-A0A371MRU0-F1
#
_cell.length_a   1.000
_cell.length_b   1.000
_cell.length_c   1.000
_cell.angle_alpha   90.00
_cell.angle_beta   90.00
_cell.angle_gamma   90.00
#
_symmetry.space_group_name_H-M   'P 1'
#
loop_
_entity.id
_entity.type
_entity.pdbx_description
1 polymer ?
#
loop_
_entity_poly.entity_id
_entity_poly.type
_entity_poly.pdbx_seq_one_letter_code
_entity_poly.pdbx_strand_id
1 'polypeptide(L)'
;MANKIFDRDTLLDLTVNMVPLFIMAFFIVAFAVVTPFGVDPLASSLQFGLVAVPFVLLAILTYFAGRAVAGSEMTGELYLPGQAGVEGAKPLGEDGELMNQFDEDEEPEAAVEGEADTDDAASEDEA
;
A
#
# COMPACT_ATOMS: atom_id res chain seq x y z
N MET A 1 13.25 7.46 -9.05
CA MET A 1 12.12 6.52 -9.24
C MET A 1 12.40 5.27 -8.42
N ALA A 2 11.78 5.16 -7.24
CA ALA A 2 11.90 3.98 -6.40
C ALA A 2 10.77 3.01 -6.79
N ASN A 3 11.16 1.83 -7.26
CA ASN A 3 10.28 0.76 -7.71
C ASN A 3 9.23 0.46 -6.63
N LYS A 4 7.94 0.70 -6.92
CA LYS A 4 6.82 0.53 -5.98
C LYS A 4 6.45 -0.96 -5.91
N ILE A 5 7.42 -1.78 -5.50
CA ILE A 5 7.34 -3.25 -5.49
C ILE A 5 6.41 -3.79 -4.38
N PHE A 6 5.92 -2.93 -3.50
CA PHE A 6 4.85 -3.27 -2.56
C PHE A 6 3.92 -2.08 -2.40
N ASP A 7 2.62 -2.36 -2.38
CA ASP A 7 1.66 -1.34 -1.99
C ASP A 7 1.90 -0.97 -0.52
N ARG A 8 1.64 0.29 -0.16
CA ARG A 8 1.88 0.77 1.21
C ARG A 8 1.07 -0.03 2.22
N ASP A 9 -0.09 -0.50 1.84
CA ASP A 9 -0.99 -1.29 2.69
C ASP A 9 -0.41 -2.68 2.97
N THR A 10 0.13 -3.37 1.95
CA THR A 10 0.86 -4.63 2.10
C THR A 10 2.08 -4.48 3.01
N LEU A 11 2.87 -3.41 2.78
CA LEU A 11 4.02 -3.10 3.62
C LEU A 11 3.61 -2.79 5.06
N LEU A 12 2.46 -2.11 5.26
CA LEU A 12 1.92 -1.78 6.57
C LEU A 12 1.52 -3.05 7.32
N ASP A 13 0.75 -3.94 6.71
CA ASP A 13 0.30 -5.20 7.34
C ASP A 13 1.46 -6.12 7.71
N LEU A 14 2.47 -6.23 6.84
CA LEU A 14 3.67 -6.99 7.13
C LEU A 14 4.48 -6.37 8.27
N THR A 15 4.59 -5.04 8.30
CA THR A 15 5.32 -4.30 9.34
C THR A 15 4.62 -4.39 10.69
N VAL A 16 3.29 -4.28 10.74
CA VAL A 16 2.47 -4.40 11.96
C VAL A 16 2.68 -5.75 12.63
N ASN A 17 2.85 -6.83 11.86
CA ASN A 17 3.18 -8.16 12.39
C ASN A 17 4.67 -8.32 12.75
N MET A 18 5.57 -7.66 12.02
CA MET A 18 7.01 -7.73 12.27
C MET A 18 7.42 -7.08 13.60
N VAL A 19 6.75 -6.00 14.02
CA VAL A 19 7.07 -5.30 15.28
C VAL A 19 6.91 -6.20 16.52
N PRO A 20 5.77 -6.88 16.74
CA PRO A 20 5.63 -7.88 17.81
C PRO A 20 6.71 -8.96 17.77
N LEU A 21 7.03 -9.45 16.56
CA LEU A 21 8.04 -10.47 16.31
C LEU A 21 9.41 -10.02 16.81
N PHE A 22 9.81 -8.79 16.48
CA PHE A 22 11.07 -8.19 16.91
C PHE A 22 11.14 -8.02 18.44
N ILE A 23 10.07 -7.52 19.06
CA ILE A 23 10.03 -7.31 20.52
C ILE A 23 10.13 -8.65 21.25
N MET A 24 9.42 -9.69 20.79
CA MET A 24 9.51 -11.02 21.36
C MET A 24 10.92 -11.61 21.20
N ALA A 25 11.54 -11.51 20.02
CA ALA A 25 12.93 -11.95 19.81
C ALA A 25 13.89 -11.25 20.77
N PHE A 26 13.76 -9.93 20.92
CA PHE A 26 14.58 -9.15 21.84
C PHE A 26 14.48 -9.68 23.27
N PHE A 27 13.27 -9.91 23.79
CA PHE A 27 13.11 -10.40 25.15
C PHE A 27 13.56 -11.85 25.34
N ILE A 28 13.35 -12.72 24.34
CA ILE A 28 13.90 -14.07 24.37
C ILE A 28 15.42 -14.02 24.53
N VAL A 29 16.11 -13.22 23.71
CA VAL A 29 17.57 -13.08 23.78
C VAL A 29 18.00 -12.42 25.09
N ALA A 30 17.32 -11.34 25.50
CA ALA A 30 17.63 -10.63 26.73
C ALA A 30 17.55 -11.54 27.95
N PHE A 31 16.49 -12.35 28.07
CA PHE A 31 16.33 -13.28 29.19
C PHE A 31 17.17 -14.56 29.07
N ALA A 32 17.61 -14.92 27.87
CA ALA A 32 18.58 -15.99 27.68
C ALA A 32 19.99 -15.59 28.15
N VAL A 33 20.36 -14.30 27.99
CA VAL A 33 21.68 -13.78 28.38
C VAL A 33 21.68 -13.28 29.83
N VAL A 34 20.60 -12.63 30.26
CA VAL A 34 20.47 -12.02 31.59
C VAL A 34 19.34 -12.73 32.35
N THR A 35 19.70 -13.38 33.46
CA THR A 35 18.76 -14.16 34.30
C THR A 35 18.51 -13.48 35.65
N PRO A 36 17.70 -12.40 35.69
CA PRO A 36 17.51 -11.61 36.92
C PRO A 36 16.82 -12.37 38.06
N PHE A 37 16.10 -13.45 37.74
CA PHE A 37 15.30 -14.22 38.70
C PHE A 37 15.84 -15.65 38.93
N GLY A 38 17.06 -15.94 38.47
CA GLY A 38 17.65 -17.28 38.53
C GLY A 38 17.16 -18.22 37.42
N VAL A 39 17.52 -19.50 37.50
CA VAL A 39 17.22 -20.52 36.47
C VAL A 39 16.52 -21.71 37.12
N ASP A 40 15.21 -21.60 37.31
CA ASP A 40 14.36 -22.74 37.65
C ASP A 40 13.88 -23.43 36.36
N PRO A 41 14.11 -24.74 36.16
CA PRO A 41 13.76 -25.41 34.91
C PRO A 41 12.28 -25.32 34.54
N LEU A 42 11.39 -25.44 35.53
CA LEU A 42 9.95 -25.38 35.29
C LEU A 42 9.54 -23.95 34.91
N ALA A 43 9.89 -22.95 35.74
CA ALA A 43 9.53 -21.56 35.45
C ALA A 43 10.14 -21.05 34.14
N SER A 44 11.40 -21.39 33.87
CA SER A 44 12.10 -20.94 32.66
C SER A 44 11.50 -21.58 31.40
N SER A 45 11.20 -22.89 31.44
CA SER A 45 10.56 -23.56 30.31
C SER A 45 9.16 -23.02 30.05
N LEU A 46 8.41 -22.66 31.09
CA LEU A 46 7.09 -22.05 30.93
C LEU A 46 7.20 -20.62 30.38
N GLN A 47 8.12 -19.81 30.90
CA GLN A 47 8.37 -18.45 30.39
C GLN A 47 8.76 -18.48 28.92
N PHE A 48 9.78 -19.25 28.56
CA PHE A 48 10.23 -19.34 27.16
C PHE A 48 9.18 -20.03 26.30
N GLY A 49 8.47 -21.05 26.79
CA GLY A 49 7.38 -21.70 26.05
C GLY A 49 6.24 -20.74 25.71
N LEU A 50 5.81 -19.94 26.68
CA LEU A 50 4.73 -18.96 26.49
C LEU A 50 5.09 -17.84 25.52
N VAL A 51 6.37 -17.54 25.31
CA VAL A 51 6.83 -16.52 24.35
C VAL A 51 7.23 -17.14 23.01
N ALA A 52 7.99 -18.24 23.03
CA ALA A 52 8.51 -18.90 21.83
C ALA A 52 7.42 -19.57 20.99
N VAL A 53 6.40 -20.16 21.61
CA VAL A 53 5.29 -20.77 20.87
C VAL A 53 4.53 -19.73 20.04
N PRO A 54 3.98 -18.63 20.61
CA PRO A 54 3.33 -17.61 19.81
C PRO A 54 4.30 -16.90 18.86
N PHE A 55 5.58 -16.73 19.22
CA PHE A 55 6.61 -16.21 18.32
C PHE A 55 6.72 -17.04 17.04
N VAL A 56 6.84 -18.36 17.17
CA VAL A 56 6.98 -19.27 16.01
C VAL A 56 5.69 -19.28 15.19
N LEU A 57 4.53 -19.41 15.84
CA LEU A 57 3.24 -19.42 15.15
C LEU A 57 2.99 -18.11 14.39
N LEU A 58 3.27 -16.97 15.03
CA LEU A 58 3.15 -15.64 14.42
C LEU A 58 4.15 -15.45 13.29
N ALA A 59 5.40 -15.91 13.43
CA ALA A 59 6.38 -15.86 12.35
C ALA A 59 5.94 -16.67 11.13
N ILE A 60 5.39 -17.86 11.35
CA ILE A 60 4.83 -18.71 10.29
C ILE A 60 3.67 -18.00 9.61
N LEU A 61 2.71 -17.45 10.37
CA LEU A 61 1.57 -16.71 9.82
C LEU A 61 2.02 -15.48 9.03
N THR A 62 2.96 -14.71 9.57
CA THR A 62 3.50 -13.50 8.93
C THR A 62 4.17 -13.85 7.61
N TYR A 63 4.94 -14.94 7.57
CA TYR A 63 5.56 -15.42 6.35
C TYR A 63 4.53 -15.85 5.30
N PHE A 64 3.51 -16.60 5.70
CA PHE A 64 2.45 -17.01 4.77
C PHE A 64 1.62 -15.84 4.27
N ALA A 65 1.31 -14.87 5.13
CA ALA A 65 0.63 -13.64 4.73
C ALA A 65 1.47 -12.87 3.72
N GLY A 66 2.76 -12.61 4.00
CA GLY A 66 3.65 -11.93 3.06
C GLY A 66 3.81 -12.66 1.73
N ARG A 67 3.94 -14.00 1.77
CA ARG A 67 4.05 -14.82 0.56
C ARG A 67 2.76 -14.84 -0.27
N ALA A 68 1.60 -14.89 0.38
CA ALA A 68 0.31 -14.88 -0.29
C ALA A 68 0.08 -13.54 -0.98
N VAL A 69 0.36 -12.42 -0.30
CA VAL A 69 0.14 -11.08 -0.84
C VAL A 69 1.09 -10.79 -2.01
N ALA A 70 2.38 -11.08 -1.86
CA ALA A 70 3.34 -10.92 -2.95
C ALA A 70 2.99 -11.78 -4.19
N GLY A 71 2.27 -12.89 -4.01
CA GLY A 71 1.77 -13.72 -5.10
C GLY A 71 0.51 -13.15 -5.75
N SER A 72 -0.45 -12.64 -4.97
CA SER A 72 -1.69 -12.06 -5.51
C SER A 72 -1.48 -10.74 -6.24
N GLU A 73 -0.51 -9.93 -5.82
CA GLU A 73 -0.18 -8.66 -6.48
C GLU A 73 0.33 -8.86 -7.92
N MET A 74 0.88 -10.04 -8.25
CA MET A 74 1.38 -10.34 -9.60
C MET A 74 0.30 -10.77 -10.60
N THR A 75 -0.92 -11.08 -10.13
CA THR A 75 -1.99 -11.66 -10.97
C THR A 75 -3.34 -10.97 -10.78
N GLY A 76 -3.42 -9.97 -9.91
CA GLY A 76 -4.64 -9.24 -9.61
C GLY A 76 -4.95 -8.17 -10.66
N GLU A 77 -6.14 -8.24 -11.22
CA GLU A 77 -6.74 -7.15 -11.99
C GLU A 77 -6.94 -5.93 -11.07
N LEU A 78 -6.15 -4.88 -11.30
CA LEU A 78 -6.25 -3.63 -10.55
C LEU A 78 -7.34 -2.77 -11.18
N TYR A 79 -8.43 -2.49 -10.47
CA TYR A 79 -9.47 -1.57 -10.95
C TYR A 79 -9.24 -0.17 -10.38
N LEU A 80 -9.71 0.86 -11.09
CA LEU A 80 -9.73 2.20 -10.51
C LEU A 80 -10.63 2.24 -9.26
N PRO A 81 -10.27 3.03 -8.24
CA PRO A 81 -11.09 3.20 -7.05
C PRO A 81 -12.54 3.56 -7.43
N GLY A 82 -13.50 2.74 -7.01
CA GLY A 82 -14.93 2.91 -7.31
C GLY A 82 -15.45 2.13 -8.53
N GLN A 83 -14.60 1.44 -9.29
CA GLN A 83 -14.99 0.66 -10.48
C GLN A 83 -15.05 -0.87 -10.27
N ALA A 84 -14.53 -1.38 -9.14
CA ALA A 84 -14.45 -2.81 -8.85
C ALA A 84 -15.80 -3.57 -8.81
N GLY A 85 -16.93 -2.84 -8.80
CA GLY A 85 -18.28 -3.41 -8.83
C GLY A 85 -19.12 -3.00 -10.05
N VAL A 86 -18.53 -2.30 -11.02
CA VAL A 86 -19.25 -1.80 -12.20
C VAL A 86 -19.14 -2.84 -13.32
N GLU A 87 -20.29 -3.28 -13.83
CA GLU A 87 -20.37 -4.23 -14.93
C GLU A 87 -19.72 -3.62 -16.19
N GLY A 88 -18.65 -4.25 -16.68
CA GLY A 88 -17.86 -3.75 -17.81
C GLY A 88 -16.71 -2.78 -17.46
N ALA A 89 -16.37 -2.63 -16.18
CA ALA A 89 -15.12 -1.95 -15.80
C ALA A 89 -13.92 -2.70 -16.37
N LYS A 90 -12.98 -1.97 -16.97
CA LYS A 90 -11.72 -2.54 -17.45
C LYS A 90 -10.67 -2.50 -16.34
N PRO A 91 -9.93 -3.59 -16.10
CA PRO A 91 -8.78 -3.57 -15.23
C PRO A 91 -7.68 -2.68 -15.84
N LEU A 92 -6.97 -1.97 -14.96
CA LEU A 92 -5.90 -1.01 -15.23
C LEU A 92 -4.59 -1.69 -15.72
N GLY A 93 -4.69 -2.82 -16.42
CA GLY A 93 -3.53 -3.62 -16.83
C GLY A 93 -3.78 -4.55 -18.02
N GLU A 94 -4.88 -4.40 -18.77
CA GLU A 94 -5.13 -5.17 -20.00
C GLU A 94 -4.46 -4.56 -21.25
N ASP A 95 -3.95 -3.34 -21.15
CA ASP A 95 -3.27 -2.62 -22.22
C ASP A 95 -1.83 -2.29 -21.81
N GLY A 96 -0.88 -2.77 -22.61
CA GLY A 96 0.55 -2.47 -22.48
C GLY A 96 0.91 -1.00 -22.77
N GLU A 97 0.13 -0.04 -22.29
CA GLU A 97 0.30 1.41 -22.53
C GLU A 97 0.80 2.20 -21.30
N LEU A 98 1.23 1.53 -20.23
CA LEU A 98 1.89 2.22 -19.10
C LEU A 98 3.29 2.77 -19.43
N MET A 99 3.79 2.61 -20.67
CA MET A 99 5.08 3.17 -21.10
C MET A 99 5.00 4.48 -21.89
N ASN A 100 3.82 4.98 -22.28
CA ASN A 100 3.76 6.12 -23.23
C ASN A 100 3.12 7.41 -22.71
N GLN A 101 2.63 7.48 -21.46
CA GLN A 101 1.91 8.68 -20.97
C GLN A 101 2.78 9.66 -20.17
N PHE A 102 4.11 9.50 -20.16
CA PHE A 102 5.02 10.43 -19.46
C PHE A 102 5.82 11.36 -20.39
N ASP A 103 5.63 11.30 -21.71
CA ASP A 103 6.41 12.08 -22.67
C ASP A 103 5.60 13.13 -23.48
N GLU A 104 4.29 13.32 -23.23
CA GLU A 104 3.46 14.25 -24.03
C GLU A 104 2.95 15.52 -23.30
N ASP A 105 3.58 15.92 -22.18
CA ASP A 105 3.31 17.22 -21.55
C ASP A 105 4.43 18.24 -21.83
N GLU A 106 4.65 18.58 -23.11
CA GLU A 106 5.31 19.83 -23.50
C GLU A 106 4.61 20.48 -24.70
N GLU A 107 3.55 21.26 -24.45
CA GLU A 107 3.20 22.41 -25.30
C GLU A 107 2.59 23.50 -24.40
N PRO A 108 3.15 24.74 -24.37
CA PRO A 108 2.64 25.82 -23.54
C PRO A 108 1.36 26.41 -24.15
N GLU A 109 0.34 26.61 -23.32
CA GLU A 109 -0.96 27.15 -23.72
C GLU A 109 -0.84 28.45 -24.54
N ALA A 110 -1.38 28.42 -25.76
CA ALA A 110 -1.44 29.55 -26.67
C ALA A 110 -2.41 30.63 -26.15
N ALA A 111 -1.93 31.87 -26.15
CA ALA A 111 -2.68 33.07 -25.83
C ALA A 111 -3.90 33.23 -26.75
N VAL A 112 -5.09 33.44 -26.16
CA VAL A 112 -6.28 33.87 -26.89
C VAL A 112 -6.22 35.39 -27.05
N GLU A 113 -5.94 35.84 -28.27
CA GLU A 113 -6.07 37.23 -28.69
C GLU A 113 -7.54 37.66 -28.69
N GLY A 114 -7.79 38.87 -28.18
CA GLY A 114 -9.11 39.48 -28.21
C GLY A 114 -9.44 39.96 -29.62
N GLU A 115 -10.63 39.62 -30.09
CA GLU A 115 -11.23 40.23 -31.27
C GLU A 115 -12.50 40.97 -30.85
N ALA A 116 -12.51 42.26 -31.15
CA ALA A 116 -13.65 43.15 -31.01
C ALA A 116 -14.55 42.99 -32.25
N ASP A 117 -15.86 42.82 -32.07
CA ASP A 117 -16.82 43.47 -32.97
C ASP A 117 -18.24 43.58 -32.37
N THR A 118 -18.67 44.84 -32.33
CA THR A 118 -20.01 45.43 -32.38
C THR A 118 -21.26 44.58 -32.10
N ASP A 119 -21.91 44.84 -30.96
CA ASP A 119 -23.37 44.77 -30.82
C ASP A 119 -23.89 46.21 -30.68
N ASP A 120 -24.88 46.60 -31.49
CA ASP A 120 -26.21 46.98 -30.98
C ASP A 120 -27.03 47.73 -32.06
N ALA A 121 -28.02 47.03 -32.61
CA ALA A 121 -29.11 47.64 -33.38
C ALA A 121 -30.38 46.80 -33.21
N ALA A 122 -31.15 47.09 -32.16
CA ALA A 122 -32.58 46.80 -32.13
C ALA A 122 -33.30 47.91 -31.37
N SER A 123 -34.05 48.72 -32.13
CA SER A 123 -35.02 49.70 -31.65
C SER A 123 -36.30 49.05 -31.13
N GLU A 124 -37.14 49.88 -30.47
CA GLU A 124 -38.52 49.68 -29.95
C GLU A 124 -38.52 49.25 -28.46
N ASP A 125 -39.12 49.97 -27.50
CA ASP A 125 -40.41 50.67 -27.54
C ASP A 125 -40.61 51.66 -26.34
N GLU A 126 -41.47 52.65 -26.57
CA GLU A 126 -42.19 53.63 -25.72
C GLU A 126 -41.90 53.86 -24.21
N ALA A 127 -41.69 55.15 -23.84
CA ALA A 127 -42.59 55.98 -22.97
C ALA A 127 -41.99 57.36 -22.64
#